data_AF-A0A836QP37-F1
#
_entry.id   AF-A0A836QP37-F1
#
_cell.length_a   1.000
_cell.length_b   1.000
_cell.length_c   1.000
_cell.angle_alpha   90.00
_cell.angle_beta   90.00
_cell.angle_gamma   90.00
#
_symmetry.space_group_name_H-M   'P 1'
#
loop_
_entity.id
_entity.type
_entity.pdbx_description
1 polymer ?
#
loop_
_entity_poly.entity_id
_entity_poly.type
_entity_poly.pdbx_seq_one_letter_code
_entity_poly.pdbx_strand_id
1 'polypeptide(L)' 'HESIIGSTFEGEILGETEVGNFPAILSAVSGWARVTGRNTIFVDDRDPYRHGFQLI' A
#
# COMPACT_ATOMS: atom_id res chain seq x y z
N HIS A 1 -14.52 -0.11 -1.85
CA HIS A 1 -14.03 -1.50 -1.76
C HIS A 1 -13.93 -1.89 -0.30
N GLU A 2 -14.50 -3.02 0.09
CA GLU A 2 -14.43 -3.58 1.44
C GLU A 2 -13.39 -4.70 1.48
N SER A 3 -12.47 -4.65 2.44
CA SER A 3 -11.42 -5.63 2.64
C SER A 3 -11.92 -6.85 3.42
N ILE A 4 -11.13 -7.93 3.43
CA ILE A 4 -11.44 -9.15 4.18
C ILE A 4 -11.59 -8.94 5.70
N ILE A 5 -11.03 -7.85 6.24
CA ILE A 5 -11.13 -7.48 7.66
C ILE A 5 -12.16 -6.36 7.91
N GLY A 6 -13.00 -6.04 6.92
CA GLY A 6 -14.09 -5.06 7.05
C GLY A 6 -13.65 -3.58 7.00
N SER A 7 -12.42 -3.29 6.57
CA SER A 7 -12.01 -1.91 6.28
C SER A 7 -12.45 -1.48 4.88
N THR A 8 -12.78 -0.20 4.71
CA THR A 8 -13.28 0.32 3.44
C THR A 8 -12.38 1.41 2.87
N PHE A 9 -12.17 1.36 1.55
CA PHE A 9 -11.71 2.49 0.75
C PHE A 9 -12.82 3.00 -0.17
N GLU A 10 -12.92 4.31 -0.29
CA GLU A 10 -13.83 5.00 -1.21
C GLU A 10 -13.07 5.32 -2.49
N GLY A 11 -13.70 5.08 -3.65
CA GLY A 11 -13.11 5.37 -4.95
C GLY A 11 -13.97 6.37 -5.72
N GLU A 12 -13.32 7.29 -6.43
CA GLU A 12 -13.98 8.31 -7.24
C GLU A 12 -13.30 8.40 -8.62
N ILE A 13 -14.10 8.62 -9.67
CA ILE A 13 -13.59 8.94 -11.01
C ILE A 13 -13.59 10.47 -11.13
N LEU A 14 -12.39 11.05 -11.17
CA LEU A 14 -12.21 12.50 -11.29
C LEU A 14 -12.34 13.00 -12.74
N GLY A 15 -12.12 12.11 -13.71
CA GLY A 15 -12.28 12.44 -15.13
C GLY A 15 -11.67 11.38 -16.04
N GLU A 16 -11.77 11.64 -17.35
CA GLU A 16 -11.11 10.84 -18.39
C GLU A 16 -9.75 11.46 -18.73
N THR A 17 -8.81 10.62 -19.18
CA THR A 17 -7.47 11.02 -19.60
C THR A 17 -6.92 10.02 -20.61
N GLU A 18 -5.68 10.17 -21.04
CA GLU A 18 -4.98 9.22 -21.92
C GLU A 18 -3.62 8.85 -21.32
N VAL A 19 -3.23 7.58 -21.45
CA VAL A 19 -1.88 7.09 -21.14
C VAL A 19 -1.25 6.60 -22.44
N GLY A 20 -0.36 7.41 -23.02
CA GLY A 20 0.09 7.20 -24.39
C GLY A 20 -1.11 7.31 -25.35
N ASN A 21 -1.36 6.26 -26.12
CA ASN A 21 -2.48 6.21 -27.07
C ASN A 21 -3.73 5.48 -26.52
N PHE A 22 -3.80 5.25 -25.21
CA PHE A 22 -4.88 4.49 -24.59
C PHE A 22 -5.78 5.40 -23.75
N PRO A 23 -7.11 5.38 -23.97
CA PRO A 23 -8.06 6.03 -23.08
C PRO A 23 -7.94 5.47 -21.66
N ALA A 24 -8.04 6.36 -20.68
CA ALA A 24 -7.86 6.08 -19.27
C ALA A 24 -8.79 6.96 -18.41
N ILE A 25 -8.79 6.71 -17.11
CA ILE A 25 -9.46 7.56 -16.12
C ILE A 25 -8.46 8.08 -15.10
N LEU A 26 -8.69 9.30 -14.65
CA LEU A 26 -8.10 9.81 -13.43
C LEU A 26 -8.97 9.35 -12.26
N SER A 27 -8.44 8.50 -11.40
CA SER A 27 -9.15 8.01 -10.21
C SER A 27 -8.54 8.55 -8.91
N ALA A 28 -9.38 8.74 -7.92
CA ALA A 28 -8.98 8.99 -6.53
C ALA A 28 -9.42 7.83 -5.64
N VAL A 29 -8.60 7.52 -4.64
CA VAL A 29 -8.91 6.52 -3.62
C VAL A 29 -8.68 7.14 -2.24
N SER A 30 -9.71 7.11 -1.41
CA SER A 30 -9.72 7.68 -0.07
C SER A 30 -9.80 6.58 0.98
N GLY A 31 -9.07 6.78 2.08
CA GLY A 31 -9.00 5.89 3.22
C GLY A 31 -8.36 6.58 4.40
N TRP A 32 -8.12 5.86 5.49
CA TRP A 32 -7.45 6.38 6.66
C TRP A 32 -6.31 5.48 7.12
N ALA A 33 -5.30 6.09 7.73
CA ALA A 33 -4.19 5.42 8.38
C ALA A 33 -4.03 5.95 9.81
N ARG A 34 -3.47 5.13 10.70
CA ARG A 34 -3.17 5.51 12.09
C ARG A 34 -1.71 5.23 12.39
N VAL A 35 -1.09 6.11 13.17
CA VAL A 35 0.25 5.87 13.70
C VAL A 35 0.14 4.74 14.73
N THR A 36 0.86 3.65 14.50
CA THR A 36 0.87 2.47 15.38
C THR A 36 2.13 2.38 16.24
N GLY A 37 3.19 3.12 15.88
CA GLY A 37 4.42 3.14 16.66
C GLY A 37 5.53 3.95 15.98
N ARG A 38 6.63 4.14 16.73
CA ARG A 38 7.87 4.71 16.24
C ARG A 38 9.00 3.77 16.62
N ASN A 39 9.64 3.18 15.63
CA ASN A 39 10.60 2.10 15.84
C ASN A 39 12.02 2.55 15.48
N THR A 40 12.99 2.06 16.26
CA THR A 40 14.41 2.01 15.88
C THR A 40 14.76 0.55 15.71
N ILE A 41 15.09 0.14 14.48
CA ILE A 41 15.37 -1.26 14.14
C ILE A 41 16.89 -1.39 13.99
N PHE A 42 17.48 -2.36 14.69
CA PHE A 42 18.90 -2.68 14.62
C PHE A 42 19.09 -4.01 13.90
N VAL A 43 20.08 -4.08 13.02
CA VAL A 43 20.41 -5.27 12.24
C VAL A 43 21.91 -5.52 12.35
N ASP A 44 22.30 -6.66 12.92
CA ASP A 44 23.70 -7.09 13.04
C ASP A 44 24.11 -7.85 11.77
N ASP A 45 25.30 -7.57 11.23
CA ASP A 45 25.80 -8.24 10.03
C ASP A 45 26.06 -9.74 10.22
N ARG A 46 26.17 -10.20 11.48
CA ARG A 46 26.35 -11.61 11.82
C ARG A 46 25.03 -12.37 11.96
N ASP A 47 23.89 -11.68 11.97
CA ASP A 47 22.58 -12.33 12.07
C ASP A 47 22.26 -13.08 10.77
N PRO A 48 22.10 -14.42 10.81
CA PRO A 48 21.79 -15.22 9.62
C PRO A 48 20.45 -14.84 8.98
N TYR A 49 19.57 -14.13 9.70
CA TYR A 49 18.26 -13.68 9.24
C TYR A 49 18.17 -12.16 9.07
N ARG A 50 19.31 -11.45 8.96
CA ARG A 50 19.36 -9.98 8.80
C ARG A 50 18.53 -9.41 7.64
N HIS A 51 18.19 -10.24 6.66
CA HIS A 51 17.37 -9.89 5.50
C HIS A 51 15.92 -10.39 5.58
N GLY A 52 15.54 -11.01 6.69
CA GLY A 52 14.28 -11.72 6.84
C GLY A 52 14.28 -13.08 6.13
N PHE A 53 13.19 -13.82 6.32
CA PHE A 53 12.88 -15.05 5.62
C PHE A 53 11.36 -15.18 5.50
N GLN A 54 10.91 -16.01 4.56
CA GLN A 54 9.51 -16.36 4.40
C GLN A 54 9.40 -17.88 4.34
N LEU A 55 8.40 -18.44 5.02
CA LEU A 55 8.01 -19.84 4.86
C LEU A 55 6.98 -19.91 3.73
N ILE A 56 7.24 -20.78 2.76
CA ILE A 56 6.31 -21.11 1.67
C ILE A 56 5.60 -22.43 1.98
#